data_AF-R2Q9U0-F1
#
_entry.id   AF-R2Q9U0-F1
#
_cell.length_a   1.000
_cell.length_b   1.000
_cell.length_c   1.000
_cell.angle_alpha   90.00
_cell.angle_beta   90.00
_cell.angle_gamma   90.00
#
_symmetry.space_group_name_H-M   'P 1'
#
loop_
_entity.id
_entity.type
_entity.pdbx_description
1 polymer ?
#
loop_
_entity_poly.entity_id
_entity_poly.type
_entity_poly.pdbx_seq_one_letter_code
_entity_poly.pdbx_strand_id
1 'polypeptide(L)'
;MSDYKYSVKNTTKIEREKLRNIALSYSTLDAAEPSDDTMKLVEEYVAGNMEISDALATVSEKYRAMGLKNACSIVSPRHLYNQ
;
A
#
# COMPACT_ATOMS: atom_id res chain seq x y z
N MET A 1 -11.52 -9.08 -12.00
CA MET A 1 -12.12 -8.88 -10.65
C MET A 1 -13.18 -7.77 -10.66
N SER A 2 -13.92 -7.58 -11.75
CA SER A 2 -14.87 -6.47 -11.85
C SER A 2 -16.03 -6.61 -10.87
N ASP A 3 -16.45 -7.82 -10.48
CA ASP A 3 -17.62 -8.02 -9.60
C ASP A 3 -17.30 -7.94 -8.10
N TYR A 4 -16.11 -7.46 -7.73
CA TYR A 4 -15.74 -7.33 -6.34
C TYR A 4 -16.57 -6.26 -5.63
N LYS A 5 -17.03 -6.54 -4.40
CA LYS A 5 -17.91 -5.66 -3.62
C LYS A 5 -17.34 -4.25 -3.44
N TYR A 6 -16.01 -4.12 -3.37
CA TYR A 6 -15.32 -2.84 -3.18
C TYR A 6 -14.70 -2.30 -4.48
N SER A 7 -15.14 -2.78 -5.64
CA SER A 7 -14.72 -2.19 -6.92
C SER A 7 -15.32 -0.79 -7.09
N VAL A 8 -14.61 0.08 -7.81
CA VAL A 8 -15.09 1.40 -8.21
C VAL A 8 -16.45 1.33 -8.88
N LYS A 9 -16.67 0.32 -9.74
CA LYS A 9 -17.93 0.18 -10.47
C LYS A 9 -19.14 -0.14 -9.56
N ASN A 10 -18.88 -0.73 -8.39
CA ASN A 10 -19.90 -1.25 -7.46
C ASN A 10 -20.08 -0.34 -6.24
N THR A 11 -19.33 0.76 -6.14
CA THR A 11 -19.33 1.63 -4.97
C THR A 11 -19.39 3.10 -5.37
N THR A 12 -20.03 3.89 -4.52
CA THR A 12 -20.03 5.35 -4.62
C THR A 12 -18.77 5.95 -3.98
N LYS A 13 -18.46 7.20 -4.32
CA LYS A 13 -17.39 7.96 -3.66
C LYS A 13 -17.57 7.99 -2.12
N ILE A 14 -18.80 8.25 -1.65
CA ILE A 14 -19.11 8.33 -0.21
C ILE A 14 -18.86 6.97 0.47
N GLU A 15 -19.22 5.86 -0.16
CA GLU A 15 -18.94 4.52 0.38
C GLU A 15 -17.44 4.26 0.48
N ARG A 16 -16.66 4.69 -0.52
CA ARG A 16 -15.20 4.55 -0.49
C ARG A 16 -14.54 5.44 0.55
N GLU A 17 -15.04 6.66 0.76
CA GLU A 17 -14.61 7.53 1.87
C GLU A 17 -14.84 6.85 3.22
N LYS A 18 -16.02 6.23 3.41
CA LYS A 18 -16.33 5.46 4.62
C LYS A 18 -15.38 4.27 4.78
N LEU A 19 -15.12 3.51 3.72
CA LEU A 19 -14.18 2.38 3.75
C LEU A 19 -12.77 2.83 4.16
N ARG A 20 -12.27 3.93 3.58
CA ARG A 20 -10.97 4.50 3.94
C ARG A 20 -10.93 4.94 5.40
N ASN A 21 -11.95 5.64 5.89
CA ASN A 21 -11.99 6.09 7.30
C ASN A 21 -12.03 4.91 8.28
N ILE A 22 -12.81 3.87 7.96
CA ILE A 22 -12.86 2.63 8.77
C ILE A 22 -11.49 1.96 8.79
N ALA A 23 -10.84 1.80 7.64
CA ALA A 23 -9.51 1.19 7.55
C ALA A 23 -8.46 1.98 8.34
N LEU A 24 -8.46 3.32 8.25
CA LEU A 24 -7.58 4.17 9.02
C LEU A 24 -7.82 4.04 10.52
N SER A 25 -9.08 3.98 10.96
CA SER A 25 -9.41 3.80 12.38
C SER A 25 -8.86 2.50 12.94
N TYR A 26 -8.85 1.41 12.15
CA TYR A 26 -8.20 0.16 12.55
C TYR A 26 -6.68 0.31 12.63
N SER A 27 -6.06 0.95 11.63
CA SER A 27 -4.60 1.17 11.62
C SER A 27 -4.12 1.94 12.84
N THR A 28 -4.89 2.91 13.33
CA THR A 28 -4.51 3.72 14.49
C THR A 28 -4.50 2.96 15.82
N LEU A 29 -5.00 1.71 15.86
CA LEU A 29 -5.05 0.91 17.10
C LEU A 29 -3.72 0.21 17.40
N ASP A 30 -3.06 -0.35 16.38
CA ASP A 30 -1.91 -1.25 16.56
C ASP A 30 -0.84 -1.14 15.46
N ALA A 31 -1.03 -0.28 14.46
CA ALA A 31 -0.12 -0.14 13.33
C ALA A 31 0.47 1.27 13.22
N ALA A 32 1.64 1.35 12.59
CA ALA A 32 2.21 2.63 12.21
C ALA A 32 1.31 3.33 11.17
N GLU A 33 1.35 4.66 11.16
CA GLU A 33 0.61 5.45 10.17
C GLU A 33 1.04 5.08 8.74
N PRO A 34 0.10 4.97 7.79
CA PRO A 34 0.44 4.72 6.39
C PRO A 34 1.32 5.84 5.82
N SER A 35 2.30 5.47 4.99
CA SER A 35 3.12 6.49 4.30
C SER A 35 2.28 7.37 3.35
N ASP A 36 2.73 8.61 3.11
CA ASP A 36 2.08 9.53 2.17
C ASP A 36 1.82 8.93 0.78
N ASP A 37 2.76 8.13 0.27
CA ASP A 37 2.59 7.44 -1.01
C ASP A 37 1.43 6.45 -0.97
N THR A 38 1.30 5.71 0.13
CA THR A 38 0.19 4.77 0.35
C THR A 38 -1.13 5.53 0.44
N MET A 39 -1.13 6.66 1.16
CA MET A 39 -2.32 7.50 1.28
C MET A 39 -2.77 8.05 -0.07
N LYS A 40 -1.86 8.50 -0.93
CA LYS A 40 -2.20 8.96 -2.29
C LYS A 40 -2.92 7.87 -3.11
N LEU A 41 -2.47 6.62 -3.05
CA LEU A 41 -3.14 5.52 -3.75
C LEU A 41 -4.57 5.28 -3.22
N VAL A 42 -4.76 5.41 -1.90
CA VAL A 42 -6.10 5.29 -1.30
C VAL A 42 -6.99 6.46 -1.74
N GLU A 43 -6.46 7.68 -1.86
CA GLU A 43 -7.21 8.84 -2.37
C GLU A 43 -7.63 8.66 -3.83
N GLU A 44 -6.76 8.14 -4.69
CA GLU A 44 -7.09 7.84 -6.09
C GLU A 44 -8.21 6.78 -6.19
N TYR A 45 -8.20 5.78 -5.29
CA TYR A 45 -9.29 4.81 -5.19
C TYR A 45 -10.61 5.48 -4.76
N VAL A 46 -10.57 6.38 -3.77
CA VAL A 46 -11.74 7.14 -3.32
C VAL A 46 -12.29 8.02 -4.44
N ALA A 47 -11.42 8.70 -5.19
CA ALA A 47 -11.78 9.49 -6.36
C ALA A 47 -12.38 8.63 -7.47
N GLY A 48 -12.01 7.34 -7.52
CA GLY A 48 -12.42 6.39 -8.55
C GLY A 48 -11.58 6.41 -9.81
N ASN A 49 -10.37 6.92 -9.69
CA ASN A 49 -9.37 6.91 -10.75
C ASN A 49 -8.60 5.59 -10.80
N MET A 50 -8.66 4.78 -9.74
CA MET A 50 -8.03 3.45 -9.69
C MET A 50 -8.87 2.43 -8.92
N GLU A 51 -8.68 1.14 -9.21
CA GLU A 51 -9.26 0.05 -8.42
C GLU A 51 -8.45 -0.23 -7.15
N ILE A 52 -9.13 -0.69 -6.11
CA ILE A 52 -8.49 -1.05 -4.84
C ILE A 52 -7.47 -2.19 -5.00
N SER A 53 -7.68 -3.09 -5.97
CA SER A 53 -6.73 -4.14 -6.32
C SER A 53 -5.42 -3.58 -6.83
N ASP A 54 -5.46 -2.50 -7.58
CA ASP A 54 -4.29 -1.89 -8.20
C ASP A 54 -3.47 -1.14 -7.14
N ALA A 55 -4.16 -0.49 -6.20
CA ALA A 55 -3.53 0.14 -5.04
C ALA A 55 -2.81 -0.92 -4.19
N LEU A 56 -3.47 -2.04 -3.91
CA LEU A 56 -2.89 -3.15 -3.16
C LEU A 56 -1.66 -3.74 -3.87
N ALA A 57 -1.74 -3.96 -5.19
CA ALA A 57 -0.62 -4.47 -5.98
C ALA A 57 0.59 -3.54 -5.89
N THR A 58 0.36 -2.24 -6.09
CA THR A 58 1.41 -1.21 -6.03
C THR A 58 2.11 -1.19 -4.66
N VAL A 59 1.33 -1.20 -3.57
CA VAL A 59 1.90 -1.23 -2.22
C VAL A 59 2.67 -2.53 -1.97
N SER A 60 2.13 -3.67 -2.38
CA SER A 60 2.78 -4.97 -2.22
C SER A 60 4.13 -5.04 -2.97
N GLU A 61 4.18 -4.49 -4.18
CA GLU A 61 5.41 -4.39 -4.96
C GLU A 61 6.44 -3.48 -4.30
N LYS A 62 6.02 -2.34 -3.73
CA LYS A 62 6.91 -1.45 -2.95
C LYS A 62 7.57 -2.22 -1.81
N TYR A 63 6.81 -3.00 -1.04
CA TYR A 63 7.38 -3.80 0.07
C TYR A 63 8.28 -4.93 -0.42
N ARG A 64 7.92 -5.62 -1.51
CA ARG A 64 8.81 -6.62 -2.13
C ARG A 64 10.14 -6.00 -2.56
N ALA A 65 10.09 -4.85 -3.22
CA ALA A 65 11.28 -4.13 -3.67
C ALA A 65 12.14 -3.66 -2.49
N MET A 66 11.53 -3.17 -1.40
CA MET A 66 12.26 -2.80 -0.18
C MET A 66 12.90 -4.02 0.49
N GLY A 67 12.17 -5.13 0.61
CA GLY A 67 12.71 -6.39 1.14
C GLY A 67 13.89 -6.91 0.33
N LEU A 68 13.83 -6.84 -1.00
CA LEU A 68 14.92 -7.22 -1.90
C LEU A 68 16.14 -6.28 -1.80
N LYS A 69 15.91 -4.97 -1.69
CA LYS A 69 16.99 -3.99 -1.48
C LYS A 69 17.71 -4.23 -0.16
N ASN A 70 16.95 -4.46 0.91
CA ASN A 70 17.50 -4.77 2.22
C ASN A 70 18.28 -6.09 2.17
N ALA A 71 17.75 -7.14 1.57
CA ALA A 71 18.48 -8.39 1.35
C ALA A 71 19.80 -8.19 0.58
N CYS A 72 19.79 -7.40 -0.49
CA CYS A 72 20.97 -7.09 -1.31
C CYS A 72 22.04 -6.30 -0.54
N SER A 73 21.64 -5.37 0.34
CA SER A 73 22.58 -4.65 1.22
C SER A 73 23.20 -5.53 2.31
N ILE A 74 22.52 -6.59 2.76
CA ILE A 74 23.05 -7.50 3.80
C ILE A 74 24.02 -8.53 3.19
N VAL A 75 23.90 -8.84 1.89
CA VAL A 75 24.78 -9.79 1.19
C VAL A 75 25.94 -9.12 0.43
N SER A 76 26.26 -7.84 0.64
CA SER A 76 27.47 -7.24 0.07
C SER A 76 28.72 -7.72 0.83
N PRO A 77 29.60 -8.58 0.24
CA PRO A 77 30.83 -9.00 0.87
C PRO A 77 31.88 -7.92 0.58
N ARG A 78 31.83 -6.82 1.32
CA ARG A 78 32.84 -5.77 1.20
C ARG A 78 33.17 -5.15 2.54
N HIS A 79 33.54 -5.98 3.53
CA HIS A 79 34.29 -5.58 4.73
C HIS A 79 35.13 -6.77 5.28
N LEU A 80 35.79 -7.51 4.38
CA LEU A 80 36.91 -8.37 4.74
C LEU A 80 38.09 -8.04 3.83
N TYR A 81 38.70 -6.87 4.00
CA TYR A 81 40.12 -6.68 3.74
C TYR A 81 40.62 -5.45 4.51
N ASN A 82 41.67 -5.66 5.30
CA ASN A 82 42.45 -4.75 6.15
C ASN A 82 41.77 -4.17 7.40
N GLN A 83 42.06 -4.75 8.58
CA GLN A 83 43.27 -4.45 9.37
C GLN A 83 43.59 -5.63 10.31
#